data_AF-A0AAU8PFY0-F1
#
_entry.id   AF-A0AAU8PFY0-F1
#
_cell.length_a   1.000
_cell.length_b   1.000
_cell.length_c   1.000
_cell.angle_alpha   90.00
_cell.angle_beta   90.00
_cell.angle_gamma   90.00
#
_symmetry.space_group_name_H-M   'P 1'
#
loop_
_entity.id
_entity.type
_entity.pdbx_description
1 polymer ?
#
loop_
_entity_poly.entity_id
_entity_poly.type
_entity_poly.pdbx_seq_one_letter_code
_entity_poly.pdbx_strand_id
1 'polypeptide(L)'
;MPNYKIFQDNPDQARIKIFGSQNVALNTDSTGNLSITSTGLAVTAPANGLLVTAPDTGLSITPPVGGLTITSTGLAVTAPANGLLVTAPDTGLSITPPVGGLTITSTGLAVLSNLVTTDVSVTRANVTDTAGSPDTTYTVLNLRTWTFGVVNASTTIAPATVKLQISPDGSSWIDEAGPVTLNTGDVTTLVSAIFLKYARIYYAAVDSNSAVTLNIFFQGQS
;
A
#
# COMPACT_ATOMS: atom_id res chain seq x y z
N MET A 1 59.98 -51.78 -35.21
CA MET A 1 58.82 -51.16 -34.52
C MET A 1 59.16 -51.05 -33.03
N PRO A 2 59.36 -49.83 -32.49
CA PRO A 2 59.82 -49.63 -31.11
C PRO A 2 58.89 -50.24 -30.04
N ASN A 3 57.60 -50.33 -30.35
CA ASN A 3 56.59 -50.78 -29.38
C ASN A 3 56.68 -52.28 -29.07
N TYR A 4 57.25 -53.09 -29.97
CA TYR A 4 57.34 -54.55 -29.79
C TYR A 4 58.34 -54.95 -28.69
N LYS A 5 59.35 -54.11 -28.44
CA LYS A 5 60.37 -54.30 -27.40
C LYS A 5 59.79 -54.11 -25.99
N ILE A 6 58.85 -53.18 -25.81
CA ILE A 6 58.30 -52.83 -24.49
C ILE A 6 57.38 -53.91 -23.93
N PHE A 7 56.64 -54.62 -24.80
CA PHE A 7 55.76 -55.72 -24.41
C PHE A 7 56.52 -57.01 -24.09
N GLN A 8 57.78 -57.15 -24.54
CA GLN A 8 58.61 -58.32 -24.24
C GLN A 8 59.56 -58.09 -23.06
N ASP A 9 60.22 -56.93 -23.03
CA ASP A 9 61.25 -56.66 -22.02
C ASP A 9 60.63 -56.28 -20.66
N ASN A 10 59.47 -55.60 -20.63
CA ASN A 10 58.83 -55.12 -19.39
C ASN A 10 57.27 -55.21 -19.42
N PRO A 11 56.68 -56.40 -19.64
CA PRO A 11 55.24 -56.56 -19.79
C PRO A 11 54.43 -56.06 -18.57
N ASP A 12 54.95 -56.24 -17.35
CA ASP A 12 54.28 -55.81 -16.13
C ASP A 12 54.18 -54.28 -16.02
N GLN A 13 55.22 -53.55 -16.44
CA GLN A 13 55.19 -52.09 -16.41
C GLN A 13 54.22 -51.53 -17.46
N ALA A 14 54.15 -52.15 -18.63
CA ALA A 14 53.17 -51.78 -19.65
C ALA A 14 51.74 -52.05 -19.16
N ARG A 15 51.50 -53.20 -18.51
CA ARG A 15 50.21 -53.56 -17.92
C ARG A 15 49.77 -52.55 -16.86
N ILE A 16 50.63 -52.22 -15.89
CA ILE A 16 50.29 -51.28 -14.80
C ILE A 16 49.95 -49.89 -15.33
N LYS A 17 50.67 -49.42 -16.36
CA LYS A 17 50.40 -48.10 -16.96
C LYS A 17 49.06 -48.02 -17.71
N ILE A 18 48.54 -49.15 -18.20
CA ILE A 18 47.28 -49.21 -18.96
C ILE A 18 46.09 -49.55 -18.06
N PHE A 19 46.26 -50.48 -17.11
CA PHE A 19 45.17 -51.08 -16.31
C PHE A 19 45.28 -50.78 -14.80
N GLY A 20 46.20 -49.91 -14.38
CA GLY A 20 46.50 -49.70 -12.97
C GLY A 20 47.08 -50.94 -12.28
N SER A 21 47.30 -50.85 -10.97
CA SER A 21 47.91 -51.93 -10.17
C SER A 21 47.00 -53.13 -9.92
N GLN A 22 45.70 -52.99 -10.15
CA GLN A 22 44.67 -54.00 -9.84
C GLN A 22 44.25 -54.85 -11.05
N ASN A 23 44.88 -54.66 -12.23
CA ASN A 23 44.48 -55.30 -13.49
C ASN A 23 43.02 -55.01 -13.90
N VAL A 24 42.51 -53.82 -13.61
CA VAL A 24 41.16 -53.39 -14.01
C VAL A 24 41.30 -52.23 -14.97
N ALA A 25 40.76 -52.37 -16.19
CA ALA A 25 40.80 -51.28 -17.16
C ALA A 25 40.13 -50.01 -16.60
N LEU A 26 40.76 -48.87 -16.83
CA LEU A 26 40.14 -47.57 -16.57
C LEU A 26 38.88 -47.48 -17.43
N ASN A 27 37.71 -47.42 -16.80
CA ASN A 27 36.45 -47.31 -17.51
C ASN A 27 36.33 -45.89 -18.09
N THR A 28 36.06 -45.77 -19.38
CA THR A 28 35.80 -44.49 -20.04
C THR A 28 34.43 -44.50 -20.72
N ASP A 29 33.78 -43.34 -20.80
CA ASP A 29 32.56 -43.19 -21.58
C ASP A 29 32.86 -43.19 -23.11
N SER A 30 31.80 -43.11 -23.92
CA SER A 30 31.89 -43.07 -25.39
C SER A 30 32.61 -41.84 -25.95
N THR A 31 32.97 -40.87 -25.11
CA THR A 31 33.73 -39.67 -25.47
C THR A 31 35.17 -39.70 -24.99
N GLY A 32 35.58 -40.79 -24.32
CA GLY A 32 36.93 -41.00 -23.81
C GLY A 32 37.19 -40.39 -22.44
N ASN A 33 36.16 -39.93 -21.72
CA ASN A 33 36.31 -39.42 -20.35
C ASN A 33 36.27 -40.56 -19.33
N LEU A 34 37.03 -40.45 -18.25
CA LEU A 34 37.05 -41.44 -17.16
C LEU A 34 35.70 -41.49 -16.43
N SER A 35 35.11 -42.69 -16.35
CA SER A 35 33.92 -42.95 -15.54
C SER A 35 34.34 -43.23 -14.09
N ILE A 36 34.03 -42.30 -13.19
CA ILE A 36 34.26 -42.46 -11.75
C ILE A 36 32.91 -42.73 -11.08
N THR A 37 32.67 -43.97 -10.66
CA THR A 37 31.44 -44.40 -9.96
C THR A 37 31.61 -44.53 -8.44
N SER A 38 32.72 -44.04 -7.90
CA SER A 38 32.99 -44.11 -6.46
C SER A 38 32.17 -43.07 -5.70
N THR A 39 31.52 -43.48 -4.63
CA THR A 39 30.92 -42.58 -3.62
C THR A 39 31.97 -41.78 -2.84
N GLY A 40 33.27 -42.04 -3.06
CA GLY A 40 34.39 -41.40 -2.39
C GLY A 40 35.25 -40.51 -3.31
N LEU A 41 34.71 -39.95 -4.38
CA LEU A 41 35.45 -38.98 -5.19
C LEU A 41 35.73 -37.71 -4.38
N ALA A 42 36.98 -37.55 -3.94
CA ALA A 42 37.46 -36.30 -3.36
C ALA A 42 37.76 -35.31 -4.49
N VAL A 43 36.88 -34.32 -4.69
CA VAL A 43 37.16 -33.16 -5.54
C VAL A 43 37.72 -32.05 -4.66
N THR A 44 39.00 -31.75 -4.80
CA THR A 44 39.61 -30.57 -4.16
C THR A 44 39.21 -29.33 -4.95
N ALA A 45 38.51 -28.39 -4.31
CA ALA A 45 38.16 -27.13 -4.95
C ALA A 45 39.41 -26.35 -5.37
N PRO A 46 39.36 -25.51 -6.43
CA PRO A 46 40.48 -24.64 -6.82
C PRO A 46 40.86 -23.71 -5.67
N ALA A 47 42.10 -23.19 -5.65
CA ALA A 47 42.65 -22.36 -4.57
C ALA A 47 41.78 -21.14 -4.17
N ASN A 48 40.88 -20.68 -5.05
CA ASN A 48 39.93 -19.58 -4.82
C ASN A 48 38.47 -19.94 -5.14
N GLY A 49 38.14 -21.24 -5.23
CA GLY A 49 36.79 -21.71 -5.55
C GLY A 49 36.13 -22.38 -4.35
N LEU A 50 34.80 -22.20 -4.23
CA LEU A 50 33.98 -22.93 -3.27
C LEU A 50 33.05 -23.87 -4.04
N LEU A 51 33.21 -25.19 -3.85
CA LEU A 51 32.24 -26.17 -4.33
C LEU A 51 31.22 -26.42 -3.22
N VAL A 52 29.98 -26.00 -3.43
CA VAL A 52 28.86 -26.31 -2.53
C VAL A 52 27.88 -27.23 -3.24
N THR A 53 27.86 -28.50 -2.86
CA THR A 53 26.78 -29.43 -3.19
C THR A 53 25.69 -29.28 -2.14
N ALA A 54 24.58 -28.63 -2.50
CA ALA A 54 23.41 -28.59 -1.64
C ALA A 54 22.77 -30.00 -1.56
N PRO A 55 22.36 -30.49 -0.38
CA PRO A 55 21.53 -31.68 -0.29
C PRO A 55 20.15 -31.42 -0.94
N ASP A 56 19.40 -32.48 -1.27
CA ASP A 56 18.06 -32.41 -1.88
C ASP A 56 17.06 -31.58 -1.06
N THR A 57 17.35 -31.36 0.23
CA THR A 57 16.58 -30.52 1.16
C THR A 57 16.95 -29.04 1.12
N GLY A 58 17.87 -28.64 0.25
CA GLY A 58 18.38 -27.27 0.14
C GLY A 58 19.50 -26.93 1.15
N LEU A 59 20.18 -25.81 0.90
CA LEU A 59 21.19 -25.24 1.78
C LEU A 59 20.50 -24.45 2.91
N SER A 60 20.63 -24.92 4.14
CA SER A 60 20.26 -24.14 5.33
C SER A 60 21.41 -23.20 5.69
N ILE A 61 21.15 -21.89 5.72
CA ILE A 61 22.08 -20.88 6.24
C ILE A 61 21.47 -20.28 7.50
N THR A 62 22.11 -20.49 8.65
CA THR A 62 21.76 -19.79 9.90
C THR A 62 22.55 -18.48 9.96
N PRO A 63 21.90 -17.29 9.99
CA PRO A 63 22.61 -16.02 10.05
C PRO A 63 23.41 -15.85 11.36
N PRO A 64 24.56 -15.15 11.35
CA PRO A 64 25.22 -14.71 12.58
C PRO A 64 24.39 -13.64 13.32
N VAL A 65 24.76 -13.33 14.56
CA VAL A 65 24.06 -12.39 15.49
C VAL A 65 23.97 -10.94 14.96
N GLY A 66 24.59 -10.62 13.82
CA GLY A 66 24.48 -9.33 13.12
C GLY A 66 23.63 -9.34 11.84
N GLY A 67 22.93 -10.45 11.55
CA GLY A 67 22.19 -10.63 10.30
C GLY A 67 23.04 -11.15 9.15
N LEU A 68 22.39 -11.49 8.04
CA LEU A 68 23.01 -12.01 6.82
C LEU A 68 23.02 -10.90 5.76
N THR A 69 24.20 -10.34 5.48
CA THR A 69 24.36 -9.37 4.37
C THR A 69 24.58 -10.13 3.07
N ILE A 70 23.65 -9.99 2.12
CA ILE A 70 23.72 -10.59 0.79
C ILE A 70 23.88 -9.47 -0.24
N THR A 71 25.04 -9.39 -0.88
CA THR A 71 25.39 -8.35 -1.89
C THR A 71 25.28 -8.83 -3.34
N SER A 72 24.58 -9.94 -3.58
CA SER A 72 24.41 -10.53 -4.91
C SER A 72 23.19 -9.94 -5.63
N THR A 73 23.36 -9.58 -6.91
CA THR A 73 22.28 -9.18 -7.83
C THR A 73 21.43 -10.36 -8.33
N GLY A 74 21.73 -11.59 -7.91
CA GLY A 74 21.15 -12.82 -8.45
C GLY A 74 20.46 -13.72 -7.43
N LEU A 75 20.27 -13.29 -6.18
CA LEU A 75 19.55 -14.08 -5.18
C LEU A 75 18.07 -13.71 -5.16
N ALA A 76 17.23 -14.56 -5.76
CA ALA A 76 15.78 -14.48 -5.57
C ALA A 76 15.43 -15.06 -4.20
N VAL A 77 14.97 -14.21 -3.27
CA VAL A 77 14.35 -14.68 -2.02
C VAL A 77 12.90 -15.01 -2.32
N THR A 78 12.61 -16.28 -2.59
CA THR A 78 11.23 -16.75 -2.68
C THR A 78 10.67 -16.82 -1.26
N ALA A 79 9.88 -15.82 -0.87
CA ALA A 79 9.16 -15.86 0.41
C ALA A 79 8.25 -17.12 0.46
N PRO A 80 8.06 -17.75 1.63
CA PRO A 80 7.06 -18.80 1.80
C PRO A 80 5.69 -18.34 1.32
N ALA A 81 4.80 -19.28 0.97
CA ALA A 81 3.46 -19.00 0.44
C ALA A 81 2.59 -18.06 1.30
N ASN A 82 2.96 -17.83 2.58
CA ASN A 82 2.27 -16.97 3.53
C ASN A 82 3.04 -15.68 3.89
N GLY A 83 4.04 -15.29 3.09
CA GLY A 83 4.71 -13.99 3.17
C GLY A 83 6.11 -13.99 3.78
N LEU A 84 6.68 -12.79 3.84
CA LEU A 84 8.01 -12.50 4.39
C LEU A 84 7.86 -11.99 5.84
N LEU A 85 8.42 -12.70 6.82
CA LEU A 85 8.51 -12.20 8.18
C LEU A 85 9.71 -11.26 8.30
N VAL A 86 9.46 -9.96 8.43
CA VAL A 86 10.48 -8.96 8.75
C VAL A 86 10.28 -8.51 10.19
N THR A 87 11.12 -9.01 11.11
CA THR A 87 11.17 -8.49 12.48
C THR A 87 12.04 -7.24 12.46
N ALA A 88 11.42 -6.06 12.60
CA ALA A 88 12.16 -4.81 12.72
C ALA A 88 12.90 -4.75 14.08
N PRO A 89 14.12 -4.21 14.17
CA PRO A 89 14.70 -3.83 15.46
C PRO A 89 13.86 -2.73 16.13
N ASP A 90 14.02 -2.54 17.44
CA ASP A 90 13.27 -1.53 18.23
C ASP A 90 13.40 -0.10 17.69
N THR A 91 14.46 0.17 16.93
CA THR A 91 14.72 1.44 16.22
C THR A 91 13.92 1.60 14.92
N GLY A 92 13.10 0.62 14.56
CA GLY A 92 12.31 0.58 13.34
C GLY A 92 13.03 -0.05 12.15
N LEU A 93 12.25 -0.36 11.12
CA LEU A 93 12.72 -0.90 9.85
C LEU A 93 13.05 0.26 8.90
N SER A 94 14.30 0.38 8.48
CA SER A 94 14.69 1.33 7.43
C SER A 94 14.51 0.70 6.06
N ILE A 95 13.57 1.24 5.26
CA ILE A 95 13.38 0.88 3.85
C ILE A 95 13.74 2.09 3.01
N THR A 96 14.74 1.96 2.13
CA THR A 96 15.01 2.95 1.08
C THR A 96 14.16 2.59 -0.14
N PRO A 97 13.10 3.34 -0.48
CA PRO A 97 12.24 3.01 -1.60
C PRO A 97 12.95 3.25 -2.94
N PRO A 98 12.57 2.53 -4.02
CA PRO A 98 13.03 2.86 -5.37
C PRO A 98 12.50 4.23 -5.82
N VAL A 99 13.05 4.77 -6.91
CA VAL A 99 12.67 6.11 -7.46
C VAL A 99 11.16 6.23 -7.77
N GLY A 100 10.47 5.10 -8.00
CA GLY A 100 9.02 5.02 -8.18
C GLY A 100 8.19 4.86 -6.90
N GLY A 101 8.82 4.92 -5.72
CA GLY A 101 8.17 4.69 -4.43
C GLY A 101 7.95 3.20 -4.11
N LEU A 102 7.44 2.94 -2.91
CA LEU A 102 7.06 1.60 -2.47
C LEU A 102 5.59 1.35 -2.86
N THR A 103 5.31 0.32 -3.65
CA THR A 103 3.93 -0.08 -3.94
C THR A 103 3.37 -0.90 -2.78
N ILE A 104 2.37 -0.37 -2.08
CA ILE A 104 1.65 -1.07 -1.01
C ILE A 104 0.30 -1.54 -1.57
N THR A 105 0.15 -2.83 -1.83
CA THR A 105 -1.11 -3.45 -2.26
C THR A 105 -1.81 -4.10 -1.06
N SER A 106 -2.21 -3.30 -0.08
CA SER A 106 -2.94 -3.82 1.08
C SER A 106 -4.35 -3.23 1.14
N THR A 107 -5.31 -4.06 1.53
CA THR A 107 -6.68 -3.64 1.86
C THR A 107 -6.82 -3.12 3.29
N GLY A 108 -5.75 -3.14 4.10
CA GLY A 108 -5.76 -2.83 5.53
C GLY A 108 -4.94 -1.61 5.96
N LEU A 109 -4.00 -1.12 5.14
CA LEU A 109 -3.35 0.18 5.34
C LEU A 109 -4.08 1.23 4.51
N ALA A 110 -4.82 2.11 5.18
CA ALA A 110 -5.30 3.35 4.60
C ALA A 110 -4.12 4.31 4.41
N VAL A 111 -3.48 4.30 3.25
CA VAL A 111 -2.59 5.38 2.84
C VAL A 111 -3.49 6.53 2.38
N LEU A 112 -3.86 7.44 3.30
CA LEU A 112 -4.50 8.71 2.93
C LEU A 112 -3.45 9.61 2.27
N SER A 113 -3.18 9.38 0.99
CA SER A 113 -2.24 10.23 0.24
C SER A 113 -2.84 11.61 -0.07
N ASN A 114 -4.17 11.70 -0.13
CA ASN A 114 -4.89 12.93 -0.49
C ASN A 114 -6.07 13.12 0.44
N LEU A 115 -6.11 14.31 1.04
CA LEU A 115 -7.25 14.78 1.79
C LEU A 115 -8.38 15.11 0.80
N VAL A 116 -9.49 14.38 0.85
CA VAL A 116 -10.62 14.63 -0.05
C VAL A 116 -11.47 15.74 0.55
N THR A 117 -11.66 16.82 -0.22
CA THR A 117 -12.51 17.94 0.16
C THR A 117 -13.79 17.94 -0.64
N THR A 118 -14.86 18.42 -0.02
CA THR A 118 -16.15 18.73 -0.66
C THR A 118 -16.35 20.24 -0.55
N ASP A 119 -16.66 20.89 -1.67
CA ASP A 119 -17.01 22.32 -1.71
C ASP A 119 -18.18 22.49 -2.68
N VAL A 120 -19.37 22.71 -2.12
CA VAL A 120 -20.61 22.86 -2.88
C VAL A 120 -21.23 24.19 -2.50
N SER A 121 -21.63 24.98 -3.49
CA SER A 121 -22.37 26.22 -3.26
C SER A 121 -23.68 26.20 -4.04
N VAL A 122 -24.70 26.85 -3.47
CA VAL A 122 -26.01 26.95 -4.09
C VAL A 122 -26.67 28.28 -3.75
N THR A 123 -27.31 28.89 -4.74
CA THR A 123 -28.11 30.10 -4.55
C THR A 123 -29.59 29.74 -4.47
N ARG A 124 -30.27 30.27 -3.45
CA ARG A 124 -31.72 30.24 -3.26
C ARG A 124 -32.24 31.66 -3.41
N ALA A 125 -32.84 31.96 -4.56
CA ALA A 125 -33.40 33.28 -4.85
C ALA A 125 -34.90 33.31 -4.58
N ASN A 126 -35.42 34.52 -4.38
CA ASN A 126 -36.85 34.82 -4.25
C ASN A 126 -37.57 34.07 -3.11
N VAL A 127 -36.87 33.82 -2.01
CA VAL A 127 -37.45 33.18 -0.83
C VAL A 127 -38.36 34.19 -0.13
N THR A 128 -39.65 33.89 -0.07
CA THR A 128 -40.69 34.69 0.61
C THR A 128 -41.44 33.89 1.68
N ASP A 129 -41.10 32.61 1.82
CA ASP A 129 -41.71 31.70 2.77
C ASP A 129 -41.23 32.00 4.20
N THR A 130 -42.18 32.41 5.03
CA THR A 130 -41.96 32.74 6.45
C THR A 130 -42.10 31.53 7.38
N ALA A 131 -42.73 30.44 6.94
CA ALA A 131 -42.73 29.16 7.67
C ALA A 131 -41.39 28.42 7.50
N GLY A 132 -40.70 28.73 6.39
CA GLY A 132 -39.39 28.24 6.06
C GLY A 132 -39.41 26.89 5.37
N SER A 133 -38.27 26.59 4.75
CA SER A 133 -38.10 25.41 3.94
C SER A 133 -36.67 24.85 4.12
N PRO A 134 -36.52 23.52 4.04
CA PRO A 134 -35.20 22.90 4.06
C PRO A 134 -34.46 23.09 2.73
N ASP A 135 -33.14 23.16 2.81
CA ASP A 135 -32.24 23.07 1.67
C ASP A 135 -31.88 21.60 1.33
N THR A 136 -31.00 21.43 0.34
CA THR A 136 -30.37 20.15 -0.02
C THR A 136 -29.83 19.43 1.21
N THR A 137 -30.15 18.13 1.29
CA THR A 137 -29.62 17.23 2.32
C THR A 137 -28.27 16.67 1.89
N TYR A 138 -27.27 16.79 2.77
CA TYR A 138 -25.93 16.26 2.58
C TYR A 138 -25.70 15.05 3.48
N THR A 139 -25.03 14.02 2.96
CA THR A 139 -24.49 12.93 3.80
C THR A 139 -23.13 13.37 4.32
N VAL A 140 -22.96 13.40 5.64
CA VAL A 140 -21.76 13.97 6.29
C VAL A 140 -20.96 12.95 7.08
N LEU A 141 -21.44 11.70 7.15
CA LEU A 141 -20.80 10.63 7.93
C LEU A 141 -19.41 10.24 7.41
N ASN A 142 -19.14 10.48 6.13
CA ASN A 142 -17.84 10.24 5.48
C ASN A 142 -16.89 11.44 5.59
N LEU A 143 -17.28 12.52 6.27
CA LEU A 143 -16.47 13.72 6.44
C LEU A 143 -16.03 13.83 7.90
N ARG A 144 -14.75 14.10 8.12
CA ARG A 144 -14.16 14.29 9.45
C ARG A 144 -14.48 15.68 10.02
N THR A 145 -14.52 16.68 9.15
CA THR A 145 -14.94 18.04 9.47
C THR A 145 -15.81 18.58 8.35
N TRP A 146 -16.86 19.33 8.70
CA TRP A 146 -17.74 19.98 7.75
C TRP A 146 -18.43 21.18 8.38
N THR A 147 -18.80 22.15 7.54
CA THR A 147 -19.39 23.43 7.94
C THR A 147 -20.36 23.90 6.88
N PHE A 148 -21.41 24.60 7.29
CA PHE A 148 -22.21 25.42 6.39
C PHE A 148 -21.86 26.90 6.55
N GLY A 149 -21.64 27.59 5.43
CA GLY A 149 -21.64 29.04 5.36
C GLY A 149 -22.92 29.53 4.69
N VAL A 150 -23.55 30.56 5.23
CA VAL A 150 -24.74 31.17 4.60
C VAL A 150 -24.56 32.67 4.53
N VAL A 151 -24.72 33.22 3.32
CA VAL A 151 -24.68 34.66 3.04
C VAL A 151 -26.06 35.11 2.59
N ASN A 152 -26.59 36.16 3.22
CA ASN A 152 -27.78 36.83 2.72
C ASN A 152 -27.37 37.80 1.59
N ALA A 153 -27.46 37.32 0.35
CA ALA A 153 -27.09 38.05 -0.86
C ALA A 153 -28.26 38.83 -1.48
N SER A 154 -29.28 39.17 -0.69
CA SER A 154 -30.40 39.99 -1.15
C SER A 154 -29.95 41.38 -1.62
N THR A 155 -30.65 41.95 -2.59
CA THR A 155 -30.35 43.31 -3.12
C THR A 155 -31.17 44.41 -2.46
N THR A 156 -32.14 44.04 -1.62
CA THR A 156 -33.00 44.93 -0.83
C THR A 156 -32.99 44.48 0.62
N ILE A 157 -33.57 45.27 1.52
CA ILE A 157 -33.71 44.92 2.94
C ILE A 157 -34.67 43.73 3.05
N ALA A 158 -34.10 42.54 3.27
CA ALA A 158 -34.80 41.25 3.27
C ALA A 158 -34.12 40.33 4.30
N PRO A 159 -34.47 40.45 5.60
CA PRO A 159 -33.87 39.61 6.62
C PRO A 159 -34.38 38.17 6.55
N ALA A 160 -33.53 37.22 6.94
CA ALA A 160 -33.82 35.79 6.90
C ALA A 160 -33.34 35.09 8.17
N THR A 161 -34.03 34.05 8.61
CA THR A 161 -33.55 33.17 9.67
C THR A 161 -33.01 31.89 9.09
N VAL A 162 -31.84 31.44 9.57
CA VAL A 162 -31.21 30.19 9.15
C VAL A 162 -30.84 29.34 10.35
N LYS A 163 -30.98 28.03 10.23
CA LYS A 163 -30.58 27.05 11.24
C LYS A 163 -30.02 25.79 10.59
N LEU A 164 -29.15 25.10 11.32
CA LEU A 164 -28.63 23.79 10.95
C LEU A 164 -29.56 22.71 11.49
N GLN A 165 -29.92 21.77 10.61
CA GLN A 165 -30.62 20.57 10.99
C GLN A 165 -29.76 19.34 10.73
N ILE A 166 -29.81 18.38 11.65
CA ILE A 166 -29.17 17.08 11.51
C ILE A 166 -30.19 15.95 11.63
N SER A 167 -29.89 14.80 11.03
CA SER A 167 -30.79 13.66 11.01
C SER A 167 -30.02 12.33 10.93
N PRO A 168 -30.47 11.27 11.64
CA PRO A 168 -29.91 9.93 11.49
C PRO A 168 -30.44 9.19 10.26
N ASP A 169 -31.66 9.49 9.82
CA ASP A 169 -32.44 8.72 8.83
C ASP A 169 -32.83 9.52 7.57
N GLY A 170 -32.60 10.83 7.57
CA GLY A 170 -32.98 11.75 6.48
C GLY A 170 -34.44 12.19 6.51
N SER A 171 -35.22 11.74 7.48
CA SER A 171 -36.67 12.02 7.61
C SER A 171 -37.00 12.71 8.93
N SER A 172 -36.37 12.29 10.02
CA SER A 172 -36.51 12.84 11.36
C SER A 172 -35.42 13.88 11.60
N TRP A 173 -35.79 15.15 11.66
CA TRP A 173 -34.85 16.27 11.69
C TRP A 173 -34.82 16.95 13.06
N ILE A 174 -33.61 17.22 13.55
CA ILE A 174 -33.36 17.93 14.80
C ILE A 174 -32.70 19.25 14.45
N ASP A 175 -33.23 20.35 14.99
CA ASP A 175 -32.56 21.65 14.96
C ASP A 175 -31.38 21.64 15.94
N GLU A 176 -30.18 21.92 15.45
CA GLU A 176 -28.94 21.77 16.25
C GLU A 176 -28.22 23.09 16.49
N ALA A 177 -28.00 23.89 15.45
CA ALA A 177 -27.41 25.23 15.57
C ALA A 177 -28.34 26.30 14.99
N GLY A 178 -28.45 27.44 15.69
CA GLY A 178 -29.38 28.53 15.35
C GLY A 178 -30.74 28.42 16.06
N PRO A 179 -31.77 29.17 15.62
CA PRO A 179 -31.78 30.03 14.44
C PRO A 179 -30.92 31.30 14.61
N VAL A 180 -30.32 31.74 13.50
CA VAL A 180 -29.58 33.01 13.37
C VAL A 180 -30.34 33.88 12.38
N THR A 181 -30.62 35.13 12.77
CA THR A 181 -31.18 36.13 11.85
C THR A 181 -30.04 36.81 11.09
N LEU A 182 -30.12 36.76 9.78
CA LEU A 182 -29.22 37.41 8.84
C LEU A 182 -29.93 38.60 8.20
N ASN A 183 -29.45 39.82 8.45
CA ASN A 183 -29.87 40.98 7.67
C ASN A 183 -29.23 40.92 6.28
N THR A 184 -29.68 41.79 5.37
CA THR A 184 -29.12 41.88 4.03
C THR A 184 -27.61 42.15 4.07
N GLY A 185 -26.84 41.30 3.39
CA GLY A 185 -25.38 41.36 3.36
C GLY A 185 -24.68 40.60 4.47
N ASP A 186 -25.40 40.14 5.50
CA ASP A 186 -24.82 39.39 6.61
C ASP A 186 -24.39 37.98 6.18
N VAL A 187 -23.39 37.46 6.88
CA VAL A 187 -22.89 36.10 6.75
C VAL A 187 -22.88 35.40 8.10
N THR A 188 -23.19 34.11 8.12
CA THR A 188 -22.99 33.26 9.29
C THR A 188 -22.38 31.92 8.89
N THR A 189 -21.77 31.27 9.86
CA THR A 189 -21.29 29.90 9.77
C THR A 189 -22.00 29.04 10.80
N LEU A 190 -22.44 27.86 10.38
CA LEU A 190 -23.13 26.90 11.22
C LEU A 190 -22.31 25.61 11.24
N VAL A 191 -21.86 25.23 12.43
CA VAL A 191 -21.04 24.04 12.68
C VAL A 191 -21.77 23.17 13.69
N SER A 192 -21.86 21.88 13.42
CA SER A 192 -22.49 20.94 14.33
C SER A 192 -21.55 20.54 15.46
N ALA A 193 -22.06 20.53 16.69
CA ALA A 193 -21.41 19.87 17.83
C ALA A 193 -21.76 18.37 17.90
N ILE A 194 -22.81 17.94 17.19
CA ILE A 194 -23.30 16.55 17.17
C ILE A 194 -23.25 15.99 15.75
N PHE A 195 -22.66 14.81 15.57
CA PHE A 195 -22.49 14.21 14.24
C PHE A 195 -23.51 13.09 13.99
N LEU A 196 -24.48 13.36 13.13
CA LEU A 196 -25.39 12.36 12.57
C LEU A 196 -25.14 12.18 11.07
N LYS A 197 -25.80 11.19 10.46
CA LYS A 197 -25.55 10.79 9.08
C LYS A 197 -25.82 11.90 8.06
N TYR A 198 -26.86 12.69 8.30
CA TYR A 198 -27.34 13.71 7.39
C TYR A 198 -27.36 15.09 8.04
N ALA A 199 -27.07 16.12 7.24
CA ALA A 199 -27.18 17.51 7.64
C ALA A 199 -27.75 18.37 6.51
N ARG A 200 -28.44 19.47 6.85
CA ARG A 200 -28.96 20.47 5.90
C ARG A 200 -29.16 21.81 6.59
N ILE A 201 -29.26 22.88 5.80
CA ILE A 201 -29.75 24.17 6.27
C ILE A 201 -31.27 24.21 6.17
N TYR A 202 -31.93 24.80 7.17
CA TYR A 202 -33.32 25.22 7.10
C TYR A 202 -33.36 26.73 7.18
N TYR A 203 -34.08 27.37 6.27
CA TYR A 203 -34.13 28.82 6.17
C TYR A 203 -35.56 29.33 5.99
N ALA A 204 -35.83 30.54 6.46
CA ALA A 204 -37.11 31.23 6.29
C ALA A 204 -36.86 32.71 6.06
N ALA A 205 -37.72 33.36 5.27
CA ALA A 205 -37.78 34.81 5.23
C ALA A 205 -38.41 35.32 6.54
N VAL A 206 -37.92 36.45 7.08
CA VAL A 206 -38.53 37.05 8.28
C VAL A 206 -39.87 37.69 7.96
N ASP A 207 -40.02 38.20 6.73
CA ASP A 207 -41.26 38.75 6.20
C ASP A 207 -41.50 38.23 4.77
N SER A 208 -42.75 38.19 4.35
CA SER A 208 -43.14 37.75 3.00
C SER A 208 -43.09 38.88 1.96
N ASN A 209 -42.77 40.10 2.39
CA ASN A 209 -42.89 41.31 1.57
C ASN A 209 -41.59 41.61 0.83
N SER A 210 -40.46 41.13 1.36
CA SER A 210 -39.13 41.23 0.78
C SER A 210 -38.61 39.86 0.40
N ALA A 211 -38.31 39.67 -0.88
CA ALA A 211 -37.82 38.40 -1.40
C ALA A 211 -36.33 38.22 -1.05
N VAL A 212 -36.02 37.24 -0.21
CA VAL A 212 -34.67 36.93 0.25
C VAL A 212 -33.91 36.15 -0.83
N THR A 213 -32.63 36.45 -1.00
CA THR A 213 -31.68 35.61 -1.75
C THR A 213 -30.55 35.13 -0.84
N LEU A 214 -30.39 33.82 -0.69
CA LEU A 214 -29.34 33.19 0.13
C LEU A 214 -28.33 32.45 -0.75
N ASN A 215 -27.05 32.64 -0.47
CA ASN A 215 -25.98 31.78 -0.97
C ASN A 215 -25.54 30.84 0.15
N ILE A 216 -25.72 29.54 -0.06
CA ILE A 216 -25.42 28.50 0.93
C ILE A 216 -24.21 27.71 0.42
N PHE A 217 -23.21 27.57 1.28
CA PHE A 217 -21.97 26.86 1.02
C PHE A 217 -21.89 25.67 1.97
N PHE A 218 -21.66 24.48 1.44
CA PHE A 218 -21.33 23.28 2.20
C PHE A 218 -19.89 22.88 1.90
N GLN A 219 -19.07 22.89 2.94
CA GLN A 219 -17.65 22.60 2.83
C GLN A 219 -17.28 21.52 3.83
N GLY A 220 -16.48 20.55 3.40
CA GLY A 220 -16.06 19.45 4.25
C GLY A 220 -14.79 18.75 3.79
N GLN A 221 -14.25 17.93 4.68
CA GLN A 221 -12.97 17.28 4.54
C GLN A 221 -13.06 15.89 5.17
N SER A 222 -12.65 14.83 4.45
CA SER A 222 -12.54 13.45 4.96
C SER A 222 -11.13 13.13 5.46
#